data_AF-A0A9Q8HPL1-F1
#
_entry.id   AF-A0A9Q8HPL1-F1
#
_cell.length_a   1.000
_cell.length_b   1.000
_cell.length_c   1.000
_cell.angle_alpha   90.00
_cell.angle_beta   90.00
_cell.angle_gamma   90.00
#
_symmetry.space_group_name_H-M   'P 1'
#
loop_
_entity.id
_entity.type
_entity.pdbx_description
1 polymer ?
#
loop_
_entity_poly.entity_id
_entity_poly.type
_entity_poly.pdbx_seq_one_letter_code
_entity_poly.pdbx_strand_id
1 'polypeptide(L)'
;MGKYFAIFEKEEKKAPISLQEGILHSELNIKKPFEPLPTDSGDWRYEINKEVELPSTLWFITRDKEYSFDLRFDSGGFFISKEMLELLNRFKVPDFVFTKLIILNKKLESASTKEYFYLKFFNNKDVIDYSKSKIDFDKKGVLKKSWELQINSNLVDSDVFMIDNWFYH
;
A
#
# COMPACT_ATOMS: atom_id res chain seq x y z
N MET A 1 27.77 4.96 16.06
CA MET A 1 27.27 4.28 14.85
C MET A 1 25.82 3.90 15.08
N GLY A 2 24.90 4.45 14.27
CA GLY A 2 23.47 4.10 14.35
C GLY A 2 23.22 2.70 13.79
N LYS A 3 22.26 1.96 14.36
CA LYS A 3 21.75 0.72 13.79
C LYS A 3 20.71 1.09 12.74
N TYR A 4 20.93 0.73 11.49
CA TYR A 4 19.93 0.85 10.44
C TYR A 4 19.05 -0.40 10.45
N PHE A 5 17.74 -0.21 10.36
CA PHE A 5 16.76 -1.28 10.24
C PHE A 5 16.13 -1.17 8.85
N ALA A 6 16.00 -2.30 8.16
CA ALA A 6 15.30 -2.40 6.90
C ALA A 6 14.21 -3.46 7.02
N ILE A 7 13.08 -3.24 6.36
CA ILE A 7 12.05 -4.25 6.18
C ILE A 7 12.48 -5.09 4.97
N PHE A 8 12.69 -6.38 5.19
CA PHE A 8 13.00 -7.32 4.12
C PHE A 8 11.73 -8.07 3.73
N GLU A 9 11.60 -8.37 2.43
CA GLU A 9 10.58 -9.28 1.97
C GLU A 9 10.79 -10.65 2.62
N LYS A 10 9.73 -11.16 3.26
CA LYS A 10 9.70 -12.50 3.83
C LYS A 10 8.96 -13.42 2.88
N GLU A 11 9.64 -14.43 2.39
CA GLU A 11 9.04 -15.57 1.69
C GLU A 11 8.52 -16.58 2.74
N GLU A 12 7.39 -16.26 3.35
CA GLU A 12 6.69 -17.19 4.25
C GLU A 12 5.52 -17.86 3.54
N LYS A 13 5.13 -19.07 3.98
CA LYS A 13 3.89 -19.70 3.49
C LYS A 13 2.74 -18.73 3.70
N LYS A 14 1.93 -18.50 2.65
CA LYS A 14 0.75 -17.62 2.67
C LYS A 14 1.07 -16.12 2.65
N ALA A 15 2.32 -15.72 2.48
CA ALA A 15 2.67 -14.36 2.08
C ALA A 15 2.81 -14.34 0.54
N PRO A 16 1.86 -13.76 -0.20
CA PRO A 16 1.93 -13.79 -1.64
C PRO A 16 3.03 -12.86 -2.15
N ILE A 17 3.64 -13.22 -3.27
CA ILE A 17 4.57 -12.34 -4.00
C ILE A 17 3.82 -11.13 -4.55
N SER A 18 2.56 -11.31 -4.98
CA SER A 18 1.69 -10.23 -5.45
C SER A 18 0.22 -10.52 -5.15
N LEU A 19 -0.62 -9.49 -5.22
CA LEU A 19 -2.07 -9.60 -5.05
C LEU A 19 -2.81 -9.76 -6.41
N GLN A 20 -2.10 -10.16 -7.47
CA GLN A 20 -2.65 -10.24 -8.83
C GLN A 20 -3.75 -11.30 -9.02
N GLU A 21 -3.83 -12.30 -8.13
CA GLU A 21 -4.83 -13.37 -8.17
C GLU A 21 -6.17 -12.98 -7.52
N GLY A 22 -6.33 -11.71 -7.17
CA GLY A 22 -7.58 -11.19 -6.63
C GLY A 22 -8.05 -9.89 -7.26
N ILE A 23 -9.23 -9.48 -6.82
CA ILE A 23 -9.89 -8.25 -7.23
C ILE A 23 -10.40 -7.52 -5.99
N LEU A 24 -10.15 -6.23 -5.94
CA LEU A 24 -10.63 -5.35 -4.88
C LEU A 24 -12.01 -4.80 -5.29
N HIS A 25 -12.93 -4.73 -4.34
CA HIS A 25 -14.27 -4.21 -4.54
C HIS A 25 -14.67 -3.23 -3.44
N SER A 26 -15.47 -2.23 -3.82
CA SER A 26 -16.14 -1.34 -2.86
C SER A 26 -17.48 -1.88 -2.36
N GLU A 27 -17.99 -2.96 -2.98
CA GLU A 27 -19.23 -3.64 -2.60
C GLU A 27 -19.11 -5.14 -2.89
N LEU A 28 -19.85 -5.99 -2.16
CA LEU A 28 -19.79 -7.44 -2.37
C LEU A 28 -20.86 -7.94 -3.35
N ASN A 29 -20.45 -8.38 -4.55
CA ASN A 29 -21.33 -9.09 -5.49
C ASN A 29 -21.24 -10.61 -5.33
N ILE A 30 -22.11 -11.18 -4.51
CA ILE A 30 -22.12 -12.63 -4.20
C ILE A 30 -22.29 -13.51 -5.45
N LYS A 31 -23.11 -13.08 -6.42
CA LYS A 31 -23.42 -13.89 -7.60
C LYS A 31 -22.21 -13.99 -8.55
N LYS A 32 -21.43 -12.92 -8.62
CA LYS A 32 -20.31 -12.79 -9.55
C LYS A 32 -19.15 -12.06 -8.88
N PRO A 33 -18.47 -12.71 -7.94
CA PRO A 33 -17.52 -12.04 -7.03
C PRO A 33 -16.17 -11.71 -7.67
N PHE A 34 -15.97 -12.05 -8.94
CA PHE A 34 -14.77 -11.69 -9.71
C PHE A 34 -15.07 -10.71 -10.86
N GLU A 35 -16.33 -10.30 -11.03
CA GLU A 35 -16.67 -9.29 -12.06
C GLU A 35 -16.44 -7.89 -11.49
N PRO A 36 -15.74 -7.00 -12.22
CA PRO A 36 -15.58 -5.61 -11.79
C PRO A 36 -16.95 -4.93 -11.70
N LEU A 37 -17.12 -4.12 -10.67
CA LEU A 37 -18.32 -3.32 -10.43
C LEU A 37 -18.06 -1.86 -10.85
N PRO A 38 -19.07 -1.11 -11.30
CA PRO A 38 -18.93 0.32 -11.57
C PRO A 38 -18.42 1.11 -10.35
N THR A 39 -18.82 0.70 -9.16
CA THR A 39 -18.42 1.32 -7.88
C THR A 39 -16.96 1.07 -7.51
N ASP A 40 -16.32 0.09 -8.14
CA ASP A 40 -14.89 -0.16 -7.98
C ASP A 40 -14.03 0.89 -8.68
N SER A 41 -14.64 1.78 -9.47
CA SER A 41 -13.97 2.90 -10.10
C SER A 41 -14.24 4.19 -9.34
N GLY A 42 -13.19 4.94 -8.99
CA GLY A 42 -13.31 6.22 -8.31
C GLY A 42 -11.98 6.74 -7.76
N ASP A 43 -12.00 7.98 -7.28
CA ASP A 43 -10.83 8.70 -6.77
C ASP A 43 -10.07 7.89 -5.70
N TRP A 44 -10.81 7.20 -4.82
CA TRP A 44 -10.24 6.35 -3.78
C TRP A 44 -9.29 5.28 -4.32
N ARG A 45 -9.52 4.78 -5.54
CA ARG A 45 -8.68 3.78 -6.21
C ARG A 45 -7.53 4.42 -6.96
N TYR A 46 -7.82 5.44 -7.78
CA TYR A 46 -6.86 5.93 -8.77
C TYR A 46 -6.01 7.12 -8.35
N GLU A 47 -6.53 7.98 -7.46
CA GLU A 47 -5.79 9.17 -7.04
C GLU A 47 -4.63 8.76 -6.13
N ILE A 48 -3.46 9.34 -6.36
CA ILE A 48 -2.24 9.04 -5.61
C ILE A 48 -1.76 10.32 -4.97
N ASN A 49 -1.25 10.21 -3.75
CA ASN A 49 -0.80 11.35 -2.96
C ASN A 49 -1.88 12.45 -2.74
N LYS A 50 -3.15 12.04 -2.66
CA LYS A 50 -4.29 12.94 -2.46
C LYS A 50 -5.18 12.38 -1.38
N GLU A 51 -5.69 13.26 -0.50
CA GLU A 51 -6.69 12.88 0.48
C GLU A 51 -7.99 12.51 -0.24
N VAL A 52 -8.52 11.32 0.07
CA VAL A 52 -9.69 10.74 -0.58
C VAL A 52 -10.61 10.13 0.46
N GLU A 53 -11.91 10.16 0.20
CA GLU A 53 -12.87 9.41 1.00
C GLU A 53 -12.83 7.93 0.57
N LEU A 54 -12.54 7.04 1.52
CA LEU A 54 -12.53 5.60 1.28
C LEU A 54 -13.94 5.02 1.50
N PRO A 55 -14.35 3.99 0.73
CA PRO A 55 -15.52 3.19 1.07
C PRO A 55 -15.43 2.68 2.51
N SER A 56 -16.58 2.58 3.20
CA SER A 56 -16.64 2.18 4.62
C SER A 56 -16.05 0.80 4.91
N THR A 57 -16.02 -0.07 3.90
CA THR A 57 -15.34 -1.36 3.90
C THR A 57 -14.98 -1.69 2.46
N LEU A 58 -13.87 -2.41 2.27
CA LEU A 58 -13.47 -2.98 1.00
C LEU A 58 -13.45 -4.50 1.09
N TRP A 59 -13.70 -5.15 -0.04
CA TRP A 59 -13.66 -6.61 -0.18
C TRP A 59 -12.60 -6.99 -1.21
N PHE A 60 -11.65 -7.81 -0.82
CA PHE A 60 -10.69 -8.40 -1.74
C PHE A 60 -11.02 -9.86 -1.97
N ILE A 61 -11.44 -10.20 -3.18
CA ILE A 61 -11.79 -11.58 -3.56
C ILE A 61 -10.61 -12.19 -4.28
N THR A 62 -10.07 -13.28 -3.74
CA THR A 62 -8.86 -13.94 -4.26
C THR A 62 -9.09 -15.40 -4.64
N ARG A 63 -8.25 -15.90 -5.55
CA ARG A 63 -8.11 -17.33 -5.84
C ARG A 63 -7.15 -18.04 -4.88
N ASP A 64 -6.33 -17.28 -4.17
CA ASP A 64 -5.43 -17.82 -3.16
C ASP A 64 -6.22 -18.40 -1.99
N LYS A 65 -5.62 -19.42 -1.35
CA LYS A 65 -6.28 -20.12 -0.25
C LYS A 65 -6.28 -19.28 1.03
N GLU A 66 -5.19 -18.58 1.29
CA GLU A 66 -4.98 -17.90 2.55
C GLU A 66 -3.85 -16.86 2.46
N TYR A 67 -3.98 -15.76 3.19
CA TYR A 67 -3.00 -14.70 3.33
C TYR A 67 -2.58 -14.43 4.77
N SER A 68 -1.27 -14.22 4.95
CA SER A 68 -0.61 -13.83 6.19
C SER A 68 0.60 -12.94 5.86
N PHE A 69 0.39 -11.63 5.80
CA PHE A 69 1.42 -10.61 5.59
C PHE A 69 1.08 -9.36 6.42
N ASP A 70 2.02 -8.42 6.54
CA ASP A 70 1.81 -7.17 7.28
C ASP A 70 1.69 -5.94 6.37
N LEU A 71 2.27 -5.99 5.17
CA LEU A 71 2.27 -4.89 4.21
C LEU A 71 2.38 -5.41 2.77
N ARG A 72 1.46 -4.98 1.91
CA ARG A 72 1.51 -5.14 0.45
C ARG A 72 0.97 -3.89 -0.23
N PHE A 73 1.60 -3.47 -1.31
CA PHE A 73 1.07 -2.40 -2.16
C PHE A 73 0.23 -3.02 -3.28
N ASP A 74 -0.99 -2.51 -3.47
CA ASP A 74 -1.86 -2.86 -4.59
C ASP A 74 -2.96 -1.81 -4.80
N SER A 75 -3.49 -1.71 -6.01
CA SER A 75 -4.66 -0.90 -6.34
C SER A 75 -4.56 0.58 -5.93
N GLY A 76 -3.34 1.15 -5.95
CA GLY A 76 -3.11 2.56 -5.60
C GLY A 76 -3.06 2.83 -4.09
N GLY A 77 -2.86 1.80 -3.27
CA GLY A 77 -2.74 1.91 -1.81
C GLY A 77 -2.08 0.68 -1.20
N PHE A 78 -2.22 0.54 0.12
CA PHE A 78 -1.57 -0.49 0.89
C PHE A 78 -2.58 -1.39 1.61
N PHE A 79 -2.38 -2.69 1.49
CA PHE A 79 -3.03 -3.71 2.28
C PHE A 79 -2.14 -3.94 3.50
N ILE A 80 -2.65 -3.62 4.69
CA ILE A 80 -1.89 -3.68 5.93
C ILE A 80 -2.57 -4.57 6.96
N SER A 81 -1.79 -5.26 7.78
CA SER A 81 -2.33 -5.94 8.95
C SER A 81 -2.71 -4.95 10.05
N LYS A 82 -3.52 -5.40 10.99
CA LYS A 82 -3.81 -4.65 12.22
C LYS A 82 -2.54 -4.26 12.98
N GLU A 83 -1.59 -5.16 13.10
CA GLU A 83 -0.32 -4.91 13.79
C GLU A 83 0.46 -3.78 13.12
N MET A 84 0.46 -3.73 11.79
CA MET A 84 1.07 -2.63 11.04
C MET A 84 0.33 -1.31 11.27
N LEU A 85 -1.01 -1.31 11.27
CA LEU A 85 -1.81 -0.12 11.58
C LEU A 85 -1.55 0.40 13.01
N GLU A 86 -1.46 -0.50 13.98
CA GLU A 86 -1.11 -0.16 15.37
C GLU A 86 0.28 0.46 15.48
N LEU A 87 1.26 -0.01 14.69
CA LEU A 87 2.58 0.60 14.59
C LEU A 87 2.50 2.01 14.02
N LEU A 88 1.78 2.22 12.91
CA LEU A 88 1.60 3.56 12.33
C LEU A 88 1.00 4.54 13.34
N ASN A 89 -0.03 4.12 14.07
CA ASN A 89 -0.63 4.92 15.14
C ASN A 89 0.35 5.21 16.28
N ARG A 90 1.14 4.20 16.70
CA ARG A 90 2.13 4.34 17.78
C ARG A 90 3.23 5.34 17.43
N PHE A 91 3.69 5.34 16.18
CA PHE A 91 4.68 6.29 15.68
C PHE A 91 4.07 7.63 15.24
N LYS A 92 2.75 7.81 15.42
CA LYS A 92 2.01 9.02 15.04
C LYS A 92 2.29 9.42 13.59
N VAL A 93 2.30 8.43 12.71
CA VAL A 93 2.51 8.67 11.28
C VAL A 93 1.38 9.55 10.77
N PRO A 94 1.67 10.72 10.20
CA PRO A 94 0.63 11.63 9.74
C PRO A 94 0.08 11.20 8.37
N ASP A 95 -0.98 11.90 7.94
CA ASP A 95 -1.43 11.96 6.55
C ASP A 95 -1.74 10.62 5.88
N PHE A 96 -2.53 9.78 6.56
CA PHE A 96 -3.13 8.60 5.95
C PHE A 96 -4.61 8.44 6.29
N VAL A 97 -5.36 7.90 5.34
CA VAL A 97 -6.72 7.40 5.54
C VAL A 97 -6.71 5.88 5.42
N PHE A 98 -7.58 5.21 6.17
CA PHE A 98 -7.71 3.76 6.09
C PHE A 98 -9.16 3.30 6.25
N THR A 99 -9.45 2.11 5.73
CA THR A 99 -10.74 1.44 5.87
C THR A 99 -10.56 -0.05 6.10
N LYS A 100 -11.58 -0.71 6.64
CA LYS A 100 -11.55 -2.15 6.86
C LYS A 100 -11.45 -2.88 5.53
N LEU A 101 -10.59 -3.90 5.47
CA LEU A 101 -10.44 -4.77 4.31
C LEU A 101 -10.80 -6.20 4.68
N ILE A 102 -11.77 -6.77 3.98
CA ILE A 102 -12.18 -8.16 4.14
C ILE A 102 -11.62 -8.96 2.97
N ILE A 103 -10.81 -9.98 3.27
CA ILE A 103 -10.21 -10.83 2.25
C ILE A 103 -10.97 -12.17 2.20
N LEU A 104 -11.54 -12.50 1.05
CA LEU A 104 -12.33 -13.71 0.85
C LEU A 104 -11.76 -14.57 -0.28
N ASN A 105 -11.90 -15.89 -0.17
CA ASN A 105 -11.59 -16.82 -1.25
C ASN A 105 -12.75 -16.89 -2.27
N LYS A 106 -12.57 -17.68 -3.34
CA LYS A 106 -13.61 -17.92 -4.37
C LYS A 106 -14.94 -18.51 -3.87
N LYS A 107 -14.98 -19.04 -2.65
CA LYS A 107 -16.19 -19.55 -1.98
C LYS A 107 -16.81 -18.52 -1.03
N LEU A 108 -16.27 -17.30 -0.98
CA LEU A 108 -16.65 -16.23 -0.07
C LEU A 108 -16.40 -16.56 1.41
N GLU A 109 -15.45 -17.45 1.69
CA GLU A 109 -14.96 -17.73 3.03
C GLU A 109 -13.73 -16.85 3.31
N SER A 110 -13.45 -16.54 4.59
CA SER A 110 -12.27 -15.77 4.96
C SER A 110 -11.00 -16.42 4.40
N ALA A 111 -10.22 -15.63 3.67
CA ALA A 111 -8.89 -16.01 3.16
C ALA A 111 -7.77 -15.33 3.95
N SER A 112 -8.05 -14.80 5.14
CA SER A 112 -7.08 -14.12 5.98
C SER A 112 -7.00 -14.74 7.37
N THR A 113 -5.78 -14.87 7.90
CA THR A 113 -5.53 -15.24 9.31
C THR A 113 -5.44 -14.05 10.24
N LYS A 114 -5.32 -12.84 9.68
CA LYS A 114 -5.23 -11.56 10.39
C LYS A 114 -6.38 -10.65 10.00
N GLU A 115 -6.61 -9.62 10.81
CA GLU A 115 -7.43 -8.46 10.42
C GLU A 115 -6.61 -7.57 9.48
N TYR A 116 -7.23 -7.14 8.38
CA TYR A 116 -6.57 -6.28 7.39
C TYR A 116 -7.32 -4.97 7.18
N PHE A 117 -6.57 -3.98 6.71
CA PHE A 117 -7.04 -2.66 6.34
C PHE A 117 -6.45 -2.27 5.00
N TYR A 118 -7.18 -1.44 4.27
CA TYR A 118 -6.67 -0.74 3.11
C TYR A 118 -6.33 0.68 3.53
N LEU A 119 -5.12 1.15 3.20
CA LEU A 119 -4.58 2.43 3.63
C LEU A 119 -4.04 3.21 2.43
N LYS A 120 -4.27 4.52 2.42
CA LYS A 120 -3.64 5.46 1.49
C LYS A 120 -2.98 6.60 2.24
N PHE A 121 -1.72 6.84 1.92
CA PHE A 121 -1.00 8.04 2.33
C PHE A 121 -1.28 9.19 1.36
N PHE A 122 -1.31 10.41 1.89
CA PHE A 122 -1.49 11.64 1.14
C PHE A 122 -0.55 12.72 1.66
N ASN A 123 -0.47 13.89 1.00
CA ASN A 123 0.44 14.98 1.36
C ASN A 123 1.93 14.57 1.51
N ASN A 124 2.31 13.49 0.84
CA ASN A 124 3.69 13.06 0.75
C ASN A 124 4.51 14.17 0.10
N LYS A 125 5.74 14.35 0.57
CA LYS A 125 6.65 15.38 0.10
C LYS A 125 7.79 14.74 -0.68
N ASP A 126 8.24 15.40 -1.74
CA ASP A 126 9.51 15.05 -2.39
C ASP A 126 10.65 15.57 -1.51
N VAL A 127 11.19 14.67 -0.68
CA VAL A 127 12.28 14.96 0.26
C VAL A 127 13.62 14.49 -0.25
N ILE A 128 13.73 14.02 -1.51
CA ILE A 128 15.00 13.55 -2.06
C ILE A 128 15.92 14.74 -2.33
N ASP A 129 17.15 14.68 -1.83
CA ASP A 129 18.21 15.59 -2.24
C ASP A 129 18.87 15.05 -3.52
N TYR A 130 18.32 15.41 -4.68
CA TYR A 130 18.83 14.96 -5.98
C TYR A 130 20.25 15.43 -6.28
N SER A 131 20.72 16.51 -5.64
CA SER A 131 22.08 17.01 -5.83
C SER A 131 23.13 16.14 -5.14
N LYS A 132 22.72 15.43 -4.07
CA LYS A 132 23.59 14.54 -3.29
C LYS A 132 23.28 13.06 -3.49
N SER A 133 22.15 12.73 -4.11
CA SER A 133 21.76 11.35 -4.41
C SER A 133 22.40 10.87 -5.71
N LYS A 134 22.59 9.55 -5.82
CA LYS A 134 23.02 8.89 -7.06
C LYS A 134 21.89 7.99 -7.56
N ILE A 135 21.08 8.54 -8.47
CA ILE A 135 19.87 7.92 -8.99
C ILE A 135 19.94 7.87 -10.52
N ASP A 136 19.65 6.71 -11.09
CA ASP A 136 19.46 6.53 -12.52
C ASP A 136 17.97 6.62 -12.86
N PHE A 137 17.64 7.51 -13.79
CA PHE A 137 16.31 7.61 -14.38
C PHE A 137 16.32 7.01 -15.80
N ASP A 138 15.18 6.50 -16.23
CA ASP A 138 14.99 6.13 -17.63
C ASP A 138 14.74 7.36 -18.51
N LYS A 139 14.53 7.14 -19.82
CA LYS A 139 14.30 8.24 -20.79
C LYS A 139 12.99 9.00 -20.57
N LYS A 140 12.06 8.44 -19.80
CA LYS A 140 10.78 9.05 -19.43
C LYS A 140 10.85 9.76 -18.07
N GLY A 141 12.02 9.74 -17.44
CA GLY A 141 12.22 10.27 -16.10
C GLY A 141 11.81 9.30 -14.99
N VAL A 142 11.44 8.04 -15.28
CA VAL A 142 11.05 7.09 -14.23
C VAL A 142 12.30 6.57 -13.51
N LEU A 143 12.25 6.49 -12.18
CA LEU A 143 13.35 5.97 -11.37
C LEU A 143 13.63 4.52 -11.76
N LYS A 144 14.82 4.26 -12.30
CA LYS A 144 15.28 2.92 -12.68
C LYS A 144 16.07 2.27 -11.56
N LYS A 145 16.94 3.04 -10.91
CA LYS A 145 17.81 2.53 -9.84
C LYS A 145 18.30 3.65 -8.93
N SER A 146 18.24 3.45 -7.61
CA SER A 146 18.93 4.27 -6.63
C SER A 146 20.19 3.54 -6.13
N TRP A 147 21.36 4.14 -6.35
CA TRP A 147 22.63 3.64 -5.80
C TRP A 147 22.93 4.25 -4.44
N GLU A 148 22.57 5.52 -4.29
CA GLU A 148 22.65 6.27 -3.06
C GLU A 148 21.45 7.21 -3.01
N LEU A 149 20.74 7.21 -1.88
CA LEU A 149 19.58 8.04 -1.66
C LEU A 149 19.84 8.92 -0.44
N GLN A 150 19.93 10.22 -0.68
CA GLN A 150 20.08 11.23 0.35
C GLN A 150 18.75 11.98 0.50
N ILE A 151 18.32 12.15 1.74
CA ILE A 151 17.10 12.91 2.06
C ILE A 151 17.47 14.30 2.55
N ASN A 152 16.68 15.29 2.19
CA ASN A 152 16.75 16.61 2.79
C ASN A 152 16.04 16.57 4.15
N SER A 153 16.82 16.37 5.22
CA SER A 153 16.30 16.22 6.59
C SER A 153 15.47 17.41 7.06
N ASN A 154 15.64 18.60 6.46
CA ASN A 154 14.86 19.79 6.82
C ASN A 154 13.42 19.72 6.32
N LEU A 155 13.12 18.82 5.37
CA LEU A 155 11.77 18.63 4.81
C LEU A 155 11.01 17.47 5.48
N VAL A 156 11.69 16.69 6.32
CA VAL A 156 11.15 15.54 7.03
C VAL A 156 10.75 15.95 8.45
N ASP A 157 9.46 15.85 8.74
CA ASP A 157 8.84 16.24 10.01
C ASP A 157 8.32 15.04 10.83
N SER A 158 8.49 13.80 10.33
CA SER A 158 8.07 12.58 11.02
C SER A 158 9.14 11.48 10.97
N ASP A 159 9.11 10.57 11.95
CA ASP A 159 10.01 9.41 12.01
C ASP A 159 9.71 8.38 10.91
N VAL A 160 8.47 8.33 10.46
CA VAL A 160 8.00 7.49 9.36
C VAL A 160 7.19 8.36 8.41
N PHE A 161 7.56 8.35 7.14
CA PHE A 161 6.96 9.11 6.07
C PHE A 161 7.02 8.31 4.78
N MET A 162 6.15 8.65 3.84
CA MET A 162 6.28 8.20 2.46
C MET A 162 6.81 9.37 1.63
N ILE A 163 7.78 9.07 0.76
CA ILE A 163 8.33 10.04 -0.17
C ILE A 163 7.35 10.12 -1.34
N ASP A 164 6.90 11.33 -1.67
CA ASP A 164 6.25 11.55 -2.95
C ASP A 164 7.30 11.30 -4.00
N ASN A 165 7.24 10.21 -4.78
CA ASN A 165 7.95 10.18 -6.07
C ASN A 165 7.53 9.06 -7.06
N TRP A 166 7.13 9.53 -8.25
CA TRP A 166 7.55 9.16 -9.64
C TRP A 166 7.23 7.76 -10.21
N PHE A 167 6.47 6.92 -9.52
CA PHE A 167 6.03 5.63 -10.10
C PHE A 167 4.71 5.69 -10.89
N TYR A 168 4.00 6.82 -10.87
CA TYR A 168 2.60 6.88 -11.30
C TYR A 168 2.25 8.02 -12.28
N HIS A 169 3.15 8.34 -13.21
CA HIS A 169 2.79 9.10 -14.41
C HIS A 169 2.56 8.17 -15.60
#